data_AF-A0AB73IPE2-F1
#
_entry.id   AF-A0AB73IPE2-F1
#
_cell.length_a   1.000
_cell.length_b   1.000
_cell.length_c   1.000
_cell.angle_alpha   90.00
_cell.angle_beta   90.00
_cell.angle_gamma   90.00
#
_symmetry.space_group_name_H-M   'P 1'
#
loop_
_entity.id
_entity.type
_entity.pdbx_description
1 polymer ?
#
loop_
_entity_poly.entity_id
_entity_poly.type
_entity_poly.pdbx_seq_one_letter_code
_entity_poly.pdbx_strand_id
1 'polypeptide(L)' 'MTSRLLSQRAKHRLEIAAGLLRGMGREVDFPREQFYHGVQQILTTLTDQERVTLKELTDWVEDYDRGSGALSGRTDPA' A
#
# COMPACT_ATOMS: atom_id res chain seq x y z
N MET A 1 -5.87 0.14 23.25
CA MET A 1 -4.80 0.46 22.28
C MET A 1 -5.17 1.74 21.57
N THR A 2 -4.33 2.77 21.64
CA THR A 2 -4.59 4.10 21.09
C THR A 2 -4.70 4.03 19.57
N SER A 3 -5.92 4.19 19.04
CA SER A 3 -6.15 4.38 17.60
C SER A 3 -5.53 5.72 17.19
N ARG A 4 -4.23 5.74 16.89
CA ARG A 4 -3.64 6.85 16.15
C ARG A 4 -4.33 6.88 14.80
N LEU A 5 -5.07 7.96 14.54
CA LEU A 5 -5.65 8.21 13.23
C LEU A 5 -4.55 8.11 12.17
N LEU A 6 -4.67 7.14 11.26
CA LEU A 6 -3.74 6.98 10.15
C LEU A 6 -3.83 8.21 9.25
N SER A 7 -2.68 8.78 8.89
CA SER A 7 -2.63 9.82 7.86
C SER A 7 -3.13 9.27 6.51
N GLN A 8 -3.55 10.15 5.61
CA GLN A 8 -4.00 9.71 4.28
C GLN A 8 -2.91 8.95 3.53
N ARG A 9 -1.66 9.40 3.64
CA ARG A 9 -0.50 8.68 3.08
C ARG A 9 -0.35 7.27 3.67
N ALA A 10 -0.50 7.13 4.99
CA ALA A 10 -0.40 5.82 5.64
C ALA A 10 -1.53 4.87 5.21
N LYS A 11 -2.75 5.38 5.07
CA LYS A 11 -3.89 4.61 4.54
C LYS A 11 -3.63 4.15 3.11
N HIS A 12 -3.20 5.05 2.25
CA HIS A 12 -2.87 4.75 0.86
C HIS A 12 -1.78 3.69 0.75
N ARG A 13 -0.70 3.79 1.54
CA ARG A 13 0.36 2.76 1.56
C ARG A 13 -0.15 1.39 2.04
N LEU A 14 -1.10 1.35 2.98
CA LEU A 14 -1.72 0.09 3.41
C LEU A 14 -2.63 -0.51 2.32
N GLU A 15 -3.27 0.32 1.51
CA GLU A 15 -4.07 -0.13 0.36
C GLU A 15 -3.18 -0.74 -0.74
N ILE A 16 -2.06 -0.08 -1.06
CA ILE A 16 -1.03 -0.64 -1.96
C ILE A 16 -0.51 -1.97 -1.41
N ALA A 17 -0.11 -2.00 -0.14
CA ALA A 17 0.41 -3.20 0.50
C ALA A 17 -0.61 -4.36 0.47
N ALA A 18 -1.89 -4.08 0.70
CA ALA A 18 -2.95 -5.07 0.60
C ALA A 18 -3.08 -5.68 -0.82
N GLY A 19 -2.97 -4.86 -1.86
CA GLY A 19 -2.96 -5.34 -3.25
C GLY A 19 -1.76 -6.25 -3.54
N LEU A 20 -0.57 -5.85 -3.09
CA LEU A 20 0.65 -6.63 -3.24
C LEU A 20 0.59 -7.95 -2.46
N LEU A 21 0.07 -7.92 -1.23
CA LEU A 21 -0.14 -9.11 -0.40
C LEU A 21 -1.05 -10.14 -1.08
N ARG A 22 -2.14 -9.68 -1.72
CA ARG A 22 -3.01 -10.56 -2.52
C ARG A 22 -2.27 -11.18 -3.71
N GLY A 23 -1.44 -10.39 -4.40
CA GLY A 23 -0.59 -10.89 -5.50
C GLY A 23 0.45 -11.93 -5.05
N MET A 24 0.89 -11.85 -3.80
CA MET A 24 1.77 -12.85 -3.16
C MET A 24 1.01 -14.07 -2.60
N GLY A 25 -0.30 -14.18 -2.86
CA GLY A 25 -1.13 -15.32 -2.43
C GLY A 25 -1.64 -15.23 -0.98
N ARG A 26 -1.51 -14.07 -0.33
CA ARG A 26 -2.11 -13.86 1.00
C ARG A 26 -3.58 -13.50 0.87
N GLU A 27 -4.41 -14.09 1.71
CA GLU A 27 -5.81 -13.72 1.82
C GLU A 27 -5.93 -12.39 2.56
N VAL A 28 -6.47 -11.37 1.88
CA VAL A 28 -6.73 -10.05 2.45
C VAL A 28 -8.21 -9.75 2.23
N ASP A 29 -9.07 -10.42 2.98
CA ASP A 29 -10.51 -10.20 3.00
C ASP A 29 -10.92 -9.73 4.40
N PHE A 30 -11.11 -8.42 4.52
CA PHE A 30 -11.51 -7.79 5.78
C PHE A 30 -12.70 -6.87 5.50
N PRO A 31 -13.68 -6.81 6.42
CA PRO A 31 -14.70 -5.76 6.39
C PRO A 31 -14.05 -4.37 6.38
N ARG A 32 -14.68 -3.40 5.71
CA ARG A 32 -14.15 -2.04 5.53
C ARG A 32 -13.66 -1.39 6.84
N GLU A 33 -14.41 -1.59 7.93
CA GLU A 33 -14.10 -1.05 9.25
C GLU A 33 -12.82 -1.64 9.88
N GLN A 34 -12.50 -2.88 9.49
CA GLN A 34 -11.36 -3.63 10.02
C GLN A 34 -10.17 -3.66 9.04
N PHE A 35 -10.35 -3.17 7.81
CA PHE A 35 -9.37 -3.30 6.73
C PHE A 35 -7.96 -2.87 7.15
N TYR A 36 -7.78 -1.63 7.60
CA TYR A 36 -6.44 -1.13 7.95
C TYR A 36 -5.82 -1.89 9.11
N HIS A 37 -6.63 -2.27 10.11
CA HIS A 37 -6.15 -3.06 11.24
C HIS A 37 -5.77 -4.48 10.80
N GLY A 38 -6.58 -5.13 9.98
CA GLY A 38 -6.33 -6.47 9.46
C GLY A 38 -5.06 -6.53 8.61
N VAL A 39 -4.85 -5.56 7.72
CA VAL A 39 -3.61 -5.44 6.95
C VAL A 39 -2.41 -5.25 7.89
N GLN A 40 -2.51 -4.39 8.90
CA GLN A 40 -1.44 -4.23 9.89
C GLN A 40 -1.12 -5.53 10.64
N GLN A 41 -2.12 -6.34 10.97
CA GLN A 41 -1.91 -7.66 11.57
C GLN A 41 -1.18 -8.62 10.62
N ILE A 42 -1.53 -8.66 9.33
CA ILE A 42 -0.78 -9.48 8.37
C ILE A 42 0.69 -9.04 8.32
N LEU A 43 0.95 -7.73 8.31
CA LEU A 43 2.31 -7.20 8.31
C LEU A 43 3.13 -7.67 9.52
N THR A 44 2.52 -7.93 10.69
CA THR A 44 3.24 -8.44 11.86
C THR A 44 3.64 -9.91 11.73
N THR A 45 3.00 -10.67 10.84
CA THR A 45 3.28 -12.09 10.59
C THR A 45 4.36 -12.33 9.53
N LEU A 46 4.72 -11.29 8.77
CA LEU A 46 5.74 -11.37 7.74
C LEU A 46 7.14 -11.53 8.35
N THR A 47 7.97 -12.34 7.69
CA THR A 47 9.42 -12.40 7.93
C THR A 47 10.08 -11.06 7.58
N ASP A 48 11.27 -10.82 8.11
CA ASP A 48 12.01 -9.58 7.84
C ASP A 48 12.26 -9.38 6.34
N GLN A 49 12.56 -10.46 5.60
CA GLN A 49 12.77 -10.41 4.16
C GLN A 49 11.49 -10.04 3.39
N GLU A 50 10.35 -10.62 3.75
CA GLU A 50 9.05 -10.28 3.16
C GLU A 50 8.69 -8.81 3.44
N ARG A 51 8.98 -8.31 4.64
CA ARG A 51 8.73 -6.90 5.02
C ARG A 51 9.56 -5.93 4.19
N VAL A 52 10.84 -6.23 4.00
CA VAL A 52 11.74 -5.42 3.16
C VAL A 52 11.22 -5.40 1.73
N THR A 53 10.93 -6.57 1.17
CA THR A 53 10.41 -6.71 -0.21
C THR A 53 9.10 -5.94 -0.39
N LEU A 54 8.14 -6.11 0.52
CA LEU A 54 6.85 -5.42 0.46
C LEU A 54 7.02 -3.90 0.60
N LYS A 55 7.94 -3.44 1.45
CA LYS A 55 8.25 -2.02 1.59
C LYS A 55 8.79 -1.45 0.28
N GLU A 56 9.76 -2.11 -0.34
CA GLU A 56 10.36 -1.66 -1.61
C GLU A 56 9.33 -1.59 -2.73
N LEU A 57 8.47 -2.60 -2.85
CA LEU A 57 7.37 -2.60 -3.82
C LEU A 57 6.36 -1.49 -3.53
N THR A 58 6.01 -1.27 -2.26
CA THR A 58 5.09 -0.20 -1.87
C THR A 58 5.67 1.18 -2.17
N ASP A 59 6.95 1.39 -1.90
CA ASP A 59 7.66 2.63 -2.20
C ASP A 59 7.70 2.87 -3.72
N TRP A 60 7.98 1.83 -4.52
CA TRP A 60 7.98 1.90 -5.98
C TRP A 60 6.60 2.28 -6.55
N VAL A 61 5.52 1.66 -6.08
CA VAL A 61 4.16 2.01 -6.52
C VAL A 61 3.79 3.44 -6.09
N GLU A 62 4.09 3.84 -4.85
CA GLU A 62 3.81 5.19 -4.35
C GLU A 62 4.55 6.26 -5.19
N ASP A 63 5.77 5.98 -5.65
CA ASP A 63 6.53 6.88 -6.51
C ASP A 63 6.05 6.84 -7.97
N TYR A 64 5.62 5.68 -8.49
CA TYR A 64 5.01 5.56 -9.82
C TYR A 64 3.71 6.38 -9.91
N ASP A 65 2.85 6.30 -8.90
CA ASP A 65 1.60 7.06 -8.86
C ASP A 65 1.88 8.57 -8.79
N ARG A 66 2.91 8.97 -8.02
CA ARG A 66 3.36 10.37 -7.95
C ARG A 66 3.91 10.88 -9.28
N GLY A 67 4.68 10.05 -9.99
CA GLY A 67 5.26 10.38 -11.30
C GLY A 67 4.23 10.38 -12.44
N SER A 68 3.26 9.48 -12.39
CA SER A 68 2.18 9.36 -13.38
C SER A 68 1.22 10.56 -13.32
N GLY A 69 1.04 11.15 -12.13
CA GLY A 69 0.35 12.43 -11.98
C GLY A 69 1.04 13.60 -12.72
N ALA A 70 2.35 13.54 -12.95
CA ALA A 70 3.10 14.58 -13.67
C ALA A 70 3.06 14.44 -15.21
N LEU A 71 2.74 13.25 -15.74
CA LEU A 71 2.69 12.99 -17.18
C LEU A 71 1.36 13.42 -17.85
N SER A 72 0.31 13.69 -17.08
CA SER A 72 -0.97 14.19 -17.61
C SER A 72 -0.95 15.69 -18.00
N GLY A 73 0.21 16.36 -17.93
CA GLY A 73 0.38 17.78 -18.25
C GLY A 73 1.11 18.07 -19.57
N ARG A 74 1.55 17.06 -20.33
CA ARG A 74 2.19 17.28 -21.64
C ARG A 74 1.19 16.94 -22.75
N THR A 75 0.35 17.91 -23.07
CA THR A 75 -0.32 17.99 -24.36
C THR A 75 0.72 17.86 -25.47
N ASP A 76 0.60 16.82 -26.28
CA ASP A 76 1.29 16.72 -27.57
C ASP A 76 0.90 17.94 -28.42
N PRO A 77 1.85 18.75 -28.92
CA PRO A 77 1.54 19.72 -29.95
C PRO A 77 1.35 19.00 -31.29
N ALA A 78 0.34 19.49 -32.02
CA ALA A 78 -0.16 19.03 -33.32
C ALA A 78 0.88 18.94 -34.43
#